data_AF-A0A4D6M7Y6-F1
#
_entry.id   AF-A0A4D6M7Y6-F1
#
_cell.length_a   1.000
_cell.length_b   1.000
_cell.length_c   1.000
_cell.angle_alpha   90.00
_cell.angle_beta   90.00
_cell.angle_gamma   90.00
#
_symmetry.space_group_name_H-M   'P 1'
#
loop_
_entity.id
_entity.type
_entity.pdbx_description
1 polymer ?
#
loop_
_entity_poly.entity_id
_entity_poly.type
_entity_poly.pdbx_seq_one_letter_code
_entity_poly.pdbx_strand_id
1 'polypeptide(L)'
;MSSGSDTLGCTKRYPEQGNSITQTPLLSVIVILFYLLTQSVTVRVIRGHSFIWSLIKMASTLFSKMLSGHRLIDHSSFLTQQPQFLSSLFSKRLFCIQTVSVPVSTSKNSKTTGWVPCMASSSVGRRAAYSTQSVSTNEPVVSVDWLYDNLKMPDIKVLDASWYMPDEQRNPIQEYQVAHIPGALFFDVDGIADRTTKLPHMLPSEEAFAAAVSALGLENKDDLVVYDGKGLFSAARVWWMFRVFGHDRVWVLDGGLPRWRASGYDVESSASSDAILKASAASEAIEKVYKGQTVGPLTFETKFQPHLVWNLDQVKKNIEDKTHQHIDARSKPRFDGAVPEPRKGIRSGHVPGSKCIPFGQMLDSSYTLLPTNELKKRFEQEGISLDSPAVTSCGTGVTACILALGLHRLGKSDVAVYDGSWTEWGAQADTPVEIS
;
A
#
# COMPACT_ATOMS: atom_id res chain seq x y z
N MET A 1 -14.62 21.38 67.67
CA MET A 1 -14.10 22.35 68.66
C MET A 1 -12.69 22.70 68.20
N SER A 2 -12.57 23.78 67.42
CA SER A 2 -12.00 25.09 67.81
C SER A 2 -10.47 25.03 67.80
N SER A 3 -9.77 25.59 66.79
CA SER A 3 -9.49 27.02 66.49
C SER A 3 -8.05 27.36 66.91
N GLY A 4 -7.17 27.77 65.98
CA GLY A 4 -6.67 29.17 65.86
C GLY A 4 -5.44 29.37 66.77
N SER A 5 -4.39 30.15 66.51
CA SER A 5 -4.00 31.25 65.62
C SER A 5 -2.44 31.37 65.78
N ASP A 6 -1.62 31.97 64.92
CA ASP A 6 -1.44 33.43 64.78
C ASP A 6 -0.37 33.80 63.73
N THR A 7 -0.44 35.06 63.32
CA THR A 7 0.07 35.72 62.11
C THR A 7 1.23 36.72 62.35
N LEU A 8 1.78 37.25 61.23
CA LEU A 8 2.55 38.51 61.02
C LEU A 8 4.07 38.48 61.34
N GLY A 9 5.01 39.02 60.56
CA GLY A 9 4.99 40.00 59.46
C GLY A 9 5.91 41.19 59.81
N CYS A 10 7.02 41.44 59.07
CA CYS A 10 7.77 42.71 59.17
C CYS A 10 8.64 43.00 57.92
N THR A 11 8.88 44.29 57.68
CA THR A 11 9.10 44.99 56.40
C THR A 11 10.49 45.64 56.22
N LYS A 12 10.92 45.75 54.94
CA LYS A 12 11.68 46.84 54.24
C LYS A 12 13.05 47.36 54.75
N ARG A 13 14.03 47.44 53.82
CA ARG A 13 14.68 48.69 53.33
C ARG A 13 15.68 48.48 52.15
N TYR A 14 15.69 49.42 51.21
CA TYR A 14 16.64 49.63 50.09
C TYR A 14 17.89 50.43 50.53
N PRO A 15 18.92 50.57 49.66
CA PRO A 15 19.15 51.89 49.06
C PRO A 15 19.50 51.94 47.54
N GLU A 16 19.30 53.16 47.04
CA GLU A 16 19.59 53.87 45.76
C GLU A 16 21.03 53.77 45.22
N GLN A 17 21.47 54.28 44.04
CA GLN A 17 20.97 54.80 42.74
C GLN A 17 22.25 54.96 41.86
N GLY A 18 22.13 54.88 40.54
CA GLY A 18 23.20 55.26 39.60
C GLY A 18 22.74 55.21 38.14
N ASN A 19 22.44 56.38 37.56
CA ASN A 19 21.88 56.61 36.22
C ASN A 19 22.91 56.53 35.08
N SER A 20 22.54 55.98 33.90
CA SER A 20 22.78 56.62 32.59
C SER A 20 21.92 56.04 31.44
N ILE A 21 20.87 56.79 31.08
CA ILE A 21 20.50 57.35 29.74
C ILE A 21 20.60 56.46 28.46
N THR A 22 19.40 56.23 27.89
CA THR A 22 18.94 56.12 26.47
C THR A 22 19.25 54.90 25.58
N GLN A 23 18.20 54.15 25.20
CA GLN A 23 17.64 54.09 23.83
C GLN A 23 16.30 53.31 23.79
N THR A 24 15.31 53.86 23.10
CA THR A 24 13.92 53.39 22.93
C THR A 24 13.75 52.34 21.81
N PRO A 25 12.59 51.65 21.71
CA PRO A 25 12.50 50.30 21.15
C PRO A 25 12.07 50.25 19.67
N LEU A 26 12.83 49.51 18.85
CA LEU A 26 12.50 49.20 17.45
C LEU A 26 11.47 48.04 17.29
N LEU A 27 11.18 47.31 18.37
CA LEU A 27 10.36 46.09 18.33
C LEU A 27 8.85 46.35 18.39
N SER A 28 8.40 47.49 18.93
CA SER A 28 6.95 47.78 19.05
C SER A 28 6.32 48.27 17.73
N VAL A 29 7.11 48.78 16.79
CA VAL A 29 6.61 49.27 15.49
C VAL A 29 6.39 48.12 14.50
N ILE A 30 7.20 47.06 14.58
CA ILE A 30 7.10 45.89 13.69
C ILE A 30 5.84 45.06 13.99
N VAL A 31 5.46 44.95 15.26
CA VAL A 31 4.25 44.22 15.67
C VAL A 31 2.97 44.95 15.23
N ILE A 32 2.98 46.28 15.24
CA ILE A 32 1.84 47.09 14.77
C ILE A 32 1.70 47.05 13.24
N LEU A 33 2.82 47.02 12.49
CA LEU A 33 2.79 46.86 11.03
C LEU A 33 2.29 45.48 10.60
N PHE A 34 2.65 44.41 11.31
CA PHE A 34 2.16 43.06 11.01
C PHE A 34 0.64 42.91 11.28
N TYR A 35 0.12 43.57 12.32
CA TYR A 35 -1.30 43.53 12.66
C TYR A 35 -2.19 44.33 11.69
N LEU A 36 -1.66 45.41 11.10
CA LEU A 36 -2.38 46.20 10.08
C LEU A 36 -2.33 45.56 8.68
N LEU A 37 -1.29 44.79 8.37
CA LEU A 37 -1.18 44.03 7.12
C LEU A 37 -2.13 42.83 7.09
N THR A 38 -2.41 42.19 8.22
CA THR A 38 -3.36 41.06 8.29
C THR A 38 -4.83 41.49 8.21
N GLN A 39 -5.17 42.72 8.59
CA GLN A 39 -6.53 43.25 8.39
C GLN A 39 -6.81 43.79 6.98
N SER A 40 -5.78 44.09 6.18
CA SER A 40 -5.96 44.55 4.79
C SER A 40 -6.15 43.44 3.76
N VAL A 41 -5.87 42.17 4.12
CA VAL A 41 -6.04 41.02 3.21
C VAL A 41 -7.45 40.40 3.30
N THR A 42 -8.24 40.71 4.33
CA THR A 42 -9.58 40.14 4.52
C THR A 42 -10.70 40.93 3.83
N VAL A 43 -10.40 42.06 3.17
CA VAL A 43 -11.41 42.86 2.43
C VAL A 43 -10.94 43.16 1.02
N ARG A 44 -10.81 42.14 0.16
CA ARG A 44 -10.89 42.26 -1.32
C ARG A 44 -10.84 40.88 -2.00
N VAL A 45 -11.90 40.08 -1.79
CA VAL A 45 -12.24 38.96 -2.68
C VAL A 45 -13.60 39.25 -3.29
N ILE A 46 -13.67 40.26 -4.17
CA ILE A 46 -14.73 40.39 -5.17
C ILE A 46 -14.11 41.10 -6.39
N ARG A 47 -14.10 40.40 -7.54
CA ARG A 47 -13.74 40.81 -8.92
C ARG A 47 -12.27 40.74 -9.34
N GLY A 48 -12.03 39.93 -10.38
CA GLY A 48 -11.04 40.26 -11.42
C GLY A 48 -9.97 39.20 -11.69
N HIS A 49 -10.36 38.07 -12.29
CA HIS A 49 -9.45 37.15 -12.97
C HIS A 49 -8.86 37.85 -14.21
N SER A 50 -7.57 38.25 -14.19
CA SER A 50 -6.73 38.53 -15.39
C SER A 50 -5.32 39.10 -15.09
N PHE A 51 -4.90 39.33 -13.83
CA PHE A 51 -3.64 40.06 -13.57
C PHE A 51 -2.51 39.27 -12.88
N ILE A 52 -2.76 38.03 -12.46
CA ILE A 52 -1.78 37.23 -11.67
C ILE A 52 -0.90 36.32 -12.55
N TRP A 53 -1.29 36.08 -13.81
CA TRP A 53 -0.52 35.20 -14.72
C TRP A 53 0.67 35.87 -15.43
N SER A 54 0.77 37.20 -15.41
CA SER A 54 1.90 37.92 -16.03
C SER A 54 3.12 38.07 -15.11
N LEU A 55 2.97 37.85 -13.80
CA LEU A 55 4.06 38.00 -12.82
C LEU A 55 4.79 36.68 -12.50
N ILE A 56 4.19 35.53 -12.81
CA ILE A 56 4.81 34.21 -12.60
C ILE A 56 5.68 33.77 -13.79
N LYS A 57 5.52 34.38 -14.97
CA LYS A 57 6.37 34.13 -16.15
C LYS A 57 7.68 34.92 -16.19
N MET A 58 7.98 35.76 -15.20
CA MET A 58 9.20 36.60 -15.16
C MET A 58 10.24 36.18 -14.10
N ALA A 59 10.04 35.06 -13.39
CA ALA A 59 10.94 34.59 -12.32
C ALA A 59 11.63 33.25 -12.64
N SER A 60 11.96 33.00 -13.91
CA SER A 60 12.68 31.79 -14.35
C SER A 60 13.81 32.05 -15.34
N THR A 61 14.47 33.22 -15.23
CA THR A 61 15.74 33.49 -15.91
C THR A 61 16.66 34.33 -15.03
N LEU A 62 17.25 33.72 -13.99
CA LEU A 62 18.42 34.26 -13.27
C LEU A 62 18.99 33.19 -12.32
N PHE A 63 19.55 32.10 -12.86
CA PHE A 63 20.58 31.32 -12.16
C PHE A 63 21.43 30.57 -13.19
N SER A 64 22.36 31.30 -13.81
CA SER A 64 23.49 30.73 -14.55
C SER A 64 24.59 31.79 -14.61
N LYS A 65 25.82 31.32 -14.36
CA LYS A 65 27.11 32.03 -14.40
C LYS A 65 27.53 32.75 -13.12
N MET A 66 28.28 32.02 -12.29
CA MET A 66 29.49 32.53 -11.62
C MET A 66 30.21 31.34 -11.00
N LEU A 67 31.22 30.82 -11.71
CA LEU A 67 32.46 30.23 -11.17
C LEU A 67 33.31 29.77 -12.36
N SER A 68 34.21 30.64 -12.80
CA SER A 68 35.34 30.29 -13.67
C SER A 68 36.47 31.28 -13.42
N GLY A 69 37.67 30.73 -13.20
CA GLY A 69 38.93 31.42 -12.90
C GLY A 69 39.42 31.04 -11.50
N HIS A 70 40.58 30.40 -11.26
CA HIS A 70 41.77 30.13 -12.07
C HIS A 70 42.54 28.94 -11.44
N ARG A 71 43.13 28.05 -12.27
CA ARG A 71 44.53 27.57 -12.13
C ARG A 71 44.89 26.59 -13.26
N LEU A 72 45.86 26.98 -14.09
CA LEU A 72 46.79 26.09 -14.82
C LEU A 72 48.06 26.01 -13.93
N ILE A 73 48.76 24.88 -13.80
CA ILE A 73 49.84 24.31 -14.65
C ILE A 73 50.04 22.86 -14.11
N ASP A 74 49.88 21.77 -14.87
CA ASP A 74 50.72 21.13 -15.90
C ASP A 74 51.72 20.08 -15.33
N HIS A 75 51.55 18.79 -15.70
CA HIS A 75 52.55 17.94 -16.37
C HIS A 75 52.24 16.42 -16.39
N SER A 76 52.31 15.85 -17.62
CA SER A 76 52.76 14.51 -18.07
C SER A 76 52.15 13.23 -17.46
N SER A 77 51.40 12.38 -18.19
CA SER A 77 51.67 11.55 -19.39
C SER A 77 52.27 10.15 -19.11
N PHE A 78 51.94 9.21 -20.01
CA PHE A 78 52.40 7.80 -20.13
C PHE A 78 51.64 6.74 -19.32
N LEU A 79 51.38 5.52 -19.79
CA LEU A 79 51.25 4.85 -21.10
C LEU A 79 50.72 3.43 -20.73
N THR A 80 49.92 2.83 -21.62
CA THR A 80 49.78 1.38 -21.91
C THR A 80 49.88 0.32 -20.81
N GLN A 81 48.94 -0.63 -20.80
CA GLN A 81 49.21 -2.03 -21.19
C GLN A 81 47.94 -2.90 -21.21
N GLN A 82 47.69 -3.57 -22.33
CA GLN A 82 47.06 -4.89 -22.37
C GLN A 82 48.05 -5.95 -21.87
N PRO A 83 47.56 -7.15 -21.53
CA PRO A 83 47.96 -8.28 -22.37
C PRO A 83 46.84 -9.27 -22.70
N GLN A 84 47.21 -10.12 -23.64
CA GLN A 84 46.47 -11.10 -24.41
C GLN A 84 46.79 -12.54 -23.91
N PHE A 85 45.88 -13.49 -24.22
CA PHE A 85 46.07 -14.95 -24.40
C PHE A 85 46.27 -15.93 -23.22
N LEU A 86 45.43 -16.98 -23.22
CA LEU A 86 45.71 -18.44 -23.13
C LEU A 86 44.39 -19.21 -23.44
N SER A 87 44.21 -19.77 -24.66
CA SER A 87 44.24 -21.21 -25.06
C SER A 87 43.25 -22.16 -24.36
N SER A 88 42.16 -22.57 -25.05
CA SER A 88 41.90 -23.92 -25.65
C SER A 88 41.54 -25.03 -24.62
N LEU A 89 40.45 -25.81 -24.71
CA LEU A 89 40.02 -26.81 -25.71
C LEU A 89 38.58 -27.29 -25.33
N PHE A 90 37.61 -27.53 -26.22
CA PHE A 90 37.16 -28.81 -26.82
C PHE A 90 35.64 -28.63 -27.00
N SER A 91 34.86 -29.16 -27.97
CA SER A 91 35.07 -29.92 -29.19
C SER A 91 33.78 -29.76 -30.00
N LYS A 92 33.87 -29.60 -31.33
CA LYS A 92 32.72 -29.62 -32.25
C LYS A 92 32.27 -31.07 -32.50
N ARG A 93 30.96 -31.32 -32.55
CA ARG A 93 30.37 -32.38 -33.38
C ARG A 93 29.05 -31.90 -33.99
N LEU A 94 29.01 -31.82 -35.32
CA LEU A 94 27.81 -31.98 -36.13
C LEU A 94 27.50 -33.48 -36.23
N PHE A 95 26.22 -33.88 -36.25
CA PHE A 95 25.56 -34.35 -37.47
C PHE A 95 24.12 -34.87 -37.24
N CYS A 96 23.33 -34.60 -38.28
CA CYS A 96 22.28 -35.43 -38.88
C CYS A 96 20.82 -35.36 -38.40
N ILE A 97 20.01 -35.19 -39.45
CA ILE A 97 18.57 -35.06 -39.58
C ILE A 97 17.93 -36.45 -39.54
N GLN A 98 16.81 -36.59 -38.85
CA GLN A 98 15.79 -37.59 -39.19
C GLN A 98 14.40 -36.95 -39.10
N THR A 99 13.83 -36.70 -40.28
CA THR A 99 12.43 -36.37 -40.49
C THR A 99 11.61 -37.65 -40.51
N VAL A 100 10.61 -37.75 -39.63
CA VAL A 100 9.60 -38.81 -39.67
C VAL A 100 8.37 -38.28 -40.40
N SER A 101 7.94 -39.06 -41.39
CA SER A 101 6.85 -38.80 -42.33
C SER A 101 5.69 -39.78 -42.12
N VAL A 102 4.45 -39.32 -41.95
CA VAL A 102 3.20 -40.05 -42.30
C VAL A 102 2.00 -39.05 -42.40
N PRO A 103 0.85 -39.39 -43.02
CA PRO A 103 0.54 -39.11 -44.42
C PRO A 103 -0.63 -38.12 -44.62
N VAL A 104 -0.65 -37.50 -45.79
CA VAL A 104 -1.76 -36.69 -46.34
C VAL A 104 -2.77 -37.61 -47.02
N SER A 105 -4.06 -37.50 -46.65
CA SER A 105 -5.16 -38.10 -47.38
C SER A 105 -5.71 -37.14 -48.44
N THR A 106 -5.80 -37.64 -49.66
CA THR A 106 -6.40 -37.00 -50.83
C THR A 106 -7.90 -37.20 -50.87
N SER A 107 -8.67 -36.16 -51.18
CA SER A 107 -10.02 -36.27 -51.74
C SER A 107 -10.14 -35.35 -52.96
N LYS A 108 -10.65 -35.91 -54.06
CA LYS A 108 -10.87 -35.27 -55.36
C LYS A 108 -12.36 -34.95 -55.56
N ASN A 109 -12.59 -33.94 -56.40
CA ASN A 109 -13.79 -33.60 -57.18
C ASN A 109 -14.97 -32.99 -56.41
N SER A 110 -15.70 -32.00 -56.93
CA SER A 110 -15.99 -31.64 -58.33
C SER A 110 -16.26 -30.13 -58.46
N LYS A 111 -16.04 -29.59 -59.66
CA LYS A 111 -16.47 -28.24 -60.06
C LYS A 111 -17.92 -28.33 -60.56
N THR A 112 -18.80 -27.53 -60.00
CA THR A 112 -20.06 -27.11 -60.63
C THR A 112 -20.21 -25.60 -60.48
N THR A 113 -20.27 -24.93 -61.63
CA THR A 113 -20.56 -23.52 -61.82
C THR A 113 -22.05 -23.26 -61.58
N GLY A 114 -22.35 -22.31 -60.68
CA GLY A 114 -23.70 -21.76 -60.49
C GLY A 114 -23.60 -20.35 -59.93
N TRP A 115 -23.93 -19.36 -60.74
CA TRP A 115 -24.16 -17.98 -60.31
C TRP A 115 -25.49 -17.90 -59.55
N VAL A 116 -25.48 -17.37 -58.33
CA VAL A 116 -26.67 -17.01 -57.55
C VAL A 116 -26.41 -15.65 -56.87
N PRO A 117 -27.40 -14.74 -56.77
CA PRO A 117 -27.17 -13.34 -56.45
C PRO A 117 -26.74 -13.11 -54.99
N CYS A 118 -25.88 -12.10 -54.83
CA CYS A 118 -25.44 -11.57 -53.55
C CYS A 118 -26.63 -10.94 -52.79
N MET A 119 -27.07 -11.57 -51.71
CA MET A 119 -27.86 -10.92 -50.65
C MET A 119 -26.90 -10.69 -49.49
N ALA A 120 -26.59 -9.42 -49.23
CA ALA A 120 -25.82 -9.01 -48.07
C ALA A 120 -26.65 -9.23 -46.80
N SER A 121 -26.54 -10.41 -46.20
CA SER A 121 -26.95 -10.62 -44.82
C SER A 121 -25.80 -10.13 -43.94
N SER A 122 -26.01 -8.99 -43.29
CA SER A 122 -25.16 -8.55 -42.18
C SER A 122 -25.36 -9.50 -41.00
N SER A 123 -24.72 -10.66 -41.04
CA SER A 123 -24.42 -11.38 -39.82
C SER A 123 -23.44 -10.51 -39.05
N VAL A 124 -23.94 -9.84 -38.00
CA VAL A 124 -23.09 -9.34 -36.92
C VAL A 124 -22.42 -10.58 -36.35
N GLY A 125 -21.25 -10.91 -36.89
CA GLY A 125 -20.36 -11.86 -36.26
C GLY A 125 -20.15 -11.35 -34.85
N ARG A 126 -20.54 -12.15 -33.86
CA ARG A 126 -20.05 -11.98 -32.49
C ARG A 126 -18.56 -11.72 -32.63
N ARG A 127 -18.13 -10.51 -32.26
CA ARG A 127 -16.71 -10.23 -32.04
C ARG A 127 -16.20 -11.41 -31.25
N ALA A 128 -15.16 -12.05 -31.78
CA ALA A 128 -14.40 -13.04 -31.04
C ALA A 128 -14.21 -12.48 -29.62
N ALA A 129 -14.70 -13.22 -28.63
CA ALA A 129 -14.38 -12.94 -27.25
C ALA A 129 -12.86 -12.81 -27.20
N TYR A 130 -12.37 -11.60 -26.95
CA TYR A 130 -10.97 -11.41 -26.60
C TYR A 130 -10.77 -12.34 -25.42
N SER A 131 -9.97 -13.39 -25.64
CA SER A 131 -9.57 -14.31 -24.60
C SER A 131 -8.76 -13.49 -23.61
N THR A 132 -9.42 -12.94 -22.60
CA THR A 132 -8.77 -12.57 -21.35
C THR A 132 -8.06 -13.84 -20.90
N GLN A 133 -6.73 -13.81 -20.83
CA GLN A 133 -6.04 -14.75 -19.97
C GLN A 133 -6.57 -14.45 -18.57
N SER A 134 -7.57 -15.21 -18.13
CA SER A 134 -8.06 -15.15 -16.76
C SER A 134 -6.85 -15.38 -15.87
N VAL A 135 -6.44 -14.36 -15.12
CA VAL A 135 -5.34 -14.52 -14.17
C VAL A 135 -5.77 -15.57 -13.16
N SER A 136 -4.89 -16.54 -12.91
CA SER A 136 -5.16 -17.58 -11.94
C SER A 136 -5.36 -16.95 -10.55
N THR A 137 -6.38 -17.37 -9.81
CA THR A 137 -6.57 -16.95 -8.41
C THR A 137 -5.54 -17.57 -7.46
N ASN A 138 -4.75 -18.55 -7.93
CA ASN A 138 -3.62 -19.11 -7.18
C ASN A 138 -2.39 -18.19 -7.19
N GLU A 139 -2.26 -17.34 -8.20
CA GLU A 139 -1.22 -16.31 -8.23
C GLU A 139 -1.83 -15.04 -7.60
N PRO A 140 -1.35 -14.57 -6.44
CA PRO A 140 -2.01 -13.49 -5.72
C PRO A 140 -1.60 -12.09 -6.18
N VAL A 141 -0.70 -11.98 -7.17
CA VAL A 141 -0.24 -10.69 -7.70
C VAL A 141 -0.30 -10.65 -9.23
N VAL A 142 -0.35 -9.44 -9.78
CA VAL A 142 -0.20 -9.18 -11.22
C VAL A 142 0.93 -8.21 -11.46
N SER A 143 1.67 -8.36 -12.55
CA SER A 143 2.72 -7.42 -12.94
C SER A 143 2.15 -6.08 -13.39
N VAL A 144 2.95 -5.01 -13.27
CA VAL A 144 2.61 -3.69 -13.83
C VAL A 144 2.34 -3.69 -15.33
N ASP A 145 3.09 -4.51 -16.09
CA ASP A 145 2.91 -4.65 -17.54
C ASP A 145 1.53 -5.26 -17.87
N TRP A 146 1.16 -6.32 -17.15
CA TRP A 146 -0.16 -6.93 -17.27
C TRP A 146 -1.26 -5.91 -16.97
N LEU A 147 -1.16 -5.14 -15.87
CA LEU A 147 -2.19 -4.14 -15.56
C LEU A 147 -2.25 -3.08 -16.67
N TYR A 148 -1.11 -2.60 -17.16
CA TYR A 148 -1.06 -1.60 -18.23
C TYR A 148 -1.80 -2.06 -19.50
N ASP A 149 -1.56 -3.30 -19.93
CA ASP A 149 -2.21 -3.89 -21.12
C ASP A 149 -3.71 -4.10 -20.93
N ASN A 150 -4.17 -4.24 -19.68
CA ASN A 150 -5.53 -4.64 -19.33
C ASN A 150 -6.38 -3.50 -18.73
N LEU A 151 -5.79 -2.34 -18.44
CA LEU A 151 -6.41 -1.23 -17.69
C LEU A 151 -7.71 -0.70 -18.30
N LYS A 152 -7.90 -0.87 -19.62
CA LYS A 152 -9.08 -0.39 -20.35
C LYS A 152 -10.26 -1.36 -20.32
N MET A 153 -10.10 -2.53 -19.70
CA MET A 153 -11.20 -3.48 -19.58
C MET A 153 -12.21 -3.00 -18.53
N PRO A 154 -13.52 -2.99 -18.84
CA PRO A 154 -14.54 -2.36 -17.99
C PRO A 154 -14.71 -3.05 -16.62
N ASP A 155 -14.45 -4.35 -16.56
CA ASP A 155 -14.59 -5.17 -15.36
C ASP A 155 -13.33 -5.12 -14.47
N ILE A 156 -12.21 -4.55 -14.92
CA ILE A 156 -11.04 -4.33 -14.06
C ILE A 156 -11.22 -3.04 -13.25
N LYS A 157 -11.15 -3.17 -11.92
CA LYS A 157 -11.13 -2.03 -11.00
C LYS A 157 -9.78 -1.97 -10.29
N VAL A 158 -9.15 -0.82 -10.34
CA VAL A 158 -7.88 -0.58 -9.65
C VAL A 158 -8.15 0.14 -8.34
N LEU A 159 -7.58 -0.33 -7.25
CA LEU A 159 -7.72 0.24 -5.91
C LEU A 159 -6.38 0.75 -5.41
N ASP A 160 -6.28 2.05 -5.15
CA ASP A 160 -5.21 2.62 -4.34
C ASP A 160 -5.55 2.42 -2.86
N ALA A 161 -4.87 1.47 -2.23
CA ALA A 161 -4.99 1.15 -0.81
C ALA A 161 -3.86 1.76 0.02
N SER A 162 -3.30 2.89 -0.42
CA SER A 162 -2.19 3.55 0.27
C SER A 162 -2.55 3.88 1.72
N TRP A 163 -1.72 3.40 2.62
CA TRP A 163 -1.73 3.73 4.04
C TRP A 163 -0.30 3.80 4.55
N TYR A 164 -0.03 4.75 5.44
CA TYR A 164 1.32 5.01 5.94
C TYR A 164 1.32 5.04 7.46
N MET A 165 2.46 4.69 8.06
CA MET A 165 2.59 4.77 9.51
C MET A 165 2.54 6.25 9.95
N PRO A 166 1.98 6.56 11.14
CA PRO A 166 1.81 7.94 11.59
C PRO A 166 3.11 8.76 11.67
N ASP A 167 4.26 8.11 11.89
CA ASP A 167 5.59 8.73 11.96
C ASP A 167 6.16 9.11 10.60
N GLU A 168 5.64 8.55 9.50
CA GLU A 168 6.07 8.87 8.14
C GLU A 168 5.58 10.26 7.69
N GLN A 169 4.60 10.85 8.37
CA GLN A 169 4.03 12.17 8.05
C GLN A 169 3.55 12.31 6.60
N ARG A 170 3.10 11.20 6.01
CA ARG A 170 2.53 11.13 4.67
C ARG A 170 1.02 11.10 4.74
N ASN A 171 0.37 11.73 3.76
CA ASN A 171 -1.09 11.76 3.67
C ASN A 171 -1.53 10.99 2.41
N PRO A 172 -2.12 9.79 2.58
CA PRO A 172 -2.40 8.91 1.43
C PRO A 172 -3.46 9.50 0.49
N ILE A 173 -4.53 10.11 1.00
CA ILE A 173 -5.56 10.70 0.14
C ILE A 173 -5.03 11.90 -0.65
N GLN A 174 -4.15 12.70 -0.06
CA GLN A 174 -3.50 13.82 -0.76
C GLN A 174 -2.53 13.31 -1.84
N GLU A 175 -1.73 12.28 -1.54
CA GLU A 175 -0.83 11.69 -2.53
C GLU A 175 -1.60 11.05 -3.70
N TYR A 176 -2.70 10.35 -3.42
CA TYR A 176 -3.61 9.83 -4.42
C TYR A 176 -4.15 10.95 -5.31
N GLN A 177 -4.64 12.06 -4.73
CA GLN A 177 -5.13 13.22 -5.49
C GLN A 177 -4.06 13.81 -6.43
N VAL A 178 -2.80 13.79 -6.01
CA VAL A 178 -1.67 14.30 -6.80
C VAL A 178 -1.30 13.35 -7.93
N ALA A 179 -1.19 12.05 -7.65
CA ALA A 179 -0.79 11.06 -8.65
C ALA A 179 -1.21 9.63 -8.28
N HIS A 180 -2.10 9.05 -9.09
CA HIS A 180 -2.59 7.67 -8.98
C HIS A 180 -2.58 6.95 -10.34
N ILE A 181 -2.72 5.63 -10.34
CA ILE A 181 -2.90 4.85 -11.59
C ILE A 181 -4.22 5.30 -12.26
N PRO A 182 -4.25 5.47 -13.60
CA PRO A 182 -5.44 5.98 -14.27
C PRO A 182 -6.71 5.17 -13.97
N GLY A 183 -7.79 5.86 -13.60
CA GLY A 183 -9.07 5.25 -13.25
C GLY A 183 -9.09 4.48 -11.92
N ALA A 184 -8.02 4.53 -11.12
CA ALA A 184 -8.03 3.91 -9.79
C ALA A 184 -9.04 4.60 -8.86
N LEU A 185 -9.58 3.82 -7.92
CA LEU A 185 -10.39 4.30 -6.80
C LEU A 185 -9.53 4.31 -5.54
N PHE A 186 -9.76 5.26 -4.62
CA PHE A 186 -9.08 5.25 -3.34
C PHE A 186 -9.83 4.38 -2.32
N PHE A 187 -9.16 3.36 -1.79
CA PHE A 187 -9.64 2.52 -0.72
C PHE A 187 -9.03 2.99 0.60
N ASP A 188 -9.83 3.68 1.41
CA ASP A 188 -9.41 4.20 2.71
C ASP A 188 -9.32 3.06 3.74
N VAL A 189 -8.11 2.53 3.99
CA VAL A 189 -7.88 1.42 4.94
C VAL A 189 -8.28 1.78 6.37
N ASP A 190 -8.18 3.05 6.77
CA ASP A 190 -8.61 3.50 8.11
C ASP A 190 -10.12 3.74 8.18
N GLY A 191 -10.72 4.16 7.06
CA GLY A 191 -12.15 4.40 6.94
C GLY A 191 -12.98 3.12 6.79
N ILE A 192 -12.46 2.12 6.07
CA ILE A 192 -13.10 0.81 5.81
C ILE A 192 -12.59 -0.20 6.84
N ALA A 193 -12.87 0.08 8.10
CA ALA A 193 -12.47 -0.71 9.26
C ALA A 193 -13.57 -0.71 10.34
N ASP A 194 -13.53 -1.65 11.29
CA ASP A 194 -14.35 -1.57 12.49
C ASP A 194 -13.82 -0.49 13.44
N ARG A 195 -14.55 0.63 13.46
CA ARG A 195 -14.23 1.82 14.26
C ARG A 195 -14.98 1.86 15.59
N THR A 196 -15.73 0.80 15.93
CA THR A 196 -16.40 0.67 17.23
C THR A 196 -15.43 0.27 18.34
N THR A 197 -14.28 -0.30 17.96
CA THR A 197 -13.20 -0.67 18.88
C THR A 197 -12.12 0.41 18.97
N LYS A 198 -11.25 0.31 19.98
CA LYS A 198 -10.03 1.15 20.06
C LYS A 198 -8.85 0.53 19.29
N LEU A 199 -9.01 -0.66 18.74
CA LEU A 199 -7.98 -1.34 17.99
C LEU A 199 -7.92 -0.78 16.57
N PRO A 200 -6.72 -0.65 16.00
CA PRO A 200 -6.56 -0.13 14.65
C PRO A 200 -6.87 -1.19 13.58
N HIS A 201 -7.42 -0.74 12.45
CA HIS A 201 -7.61 -1.51 11.23
C HIS A 201 -8.38 -2.83 11.39
N MET A 202 -9.16 -2.98 12.46
CA MET A 202 -10.00 -4.18 12.66
C MET A 202 -10.91 -4.38 11.44
N LEU A 203 -11.09 -5.64 11.06
CA LEU A 203 -11.99 -6.02 9.97
C LEU A 203 -13.41 -5.51 10.27
N PRO A 204 -14.07 -4.79 9.35
CA PRO A 204 -15.46 -4.38 9.54
C PRO A 204 -16.41 -5.59 9.53
N SER A 205 -17.68 -5.40 9.91
CA SER A 205 -18.71 -6.44 9.73
C SER A 205 -18.98 -6.70 8.24
N GLU A 206 -19.54 -7.86 7.91
CA GLU A 206 -19.95 -8.19 6.54
C GLU A 206 -20.84 -7.10 5.92
N GLU A 207 -21.85 -6.67 6.66
CA GLU A 207 -22.80 -5.64 6.25
C GLU A 207 -22.11 -4.29 6.00
N ALA A 208 -21.18 -3.92 6.88
CA ALA A 208 -20.43 -2.67 6.77
C ALA A 208 -19.49 -2.72 5.56
N PHE A 209 -18.75 -3.81 5.38
CA PHE A 209 -17.88 -4.00 4.22
C PHE A 209 -18.65 -3.95 2.91
N ALA A 210 -19.74 -4.72 2.81
CA ALA A 210 -20.63 -4.74 1.64
C ALA A 210 -21.12 -3.34 1.27
N ALA A 211 -21.56 -2.57 2.27
CA ALA A 211 -22.03 -1.20 2.08
C ALA A 211 -20.91 -0.27 1.61
N ALA A 212 -19.71 -0.36 2.20
CA ALA A 212 -18.57 0.47 1.84
C ALA A 212 -18.07 0.22 0.41
N VAL A 213 -17.88 -1.04 0.03
CA VAL A 213 -17.40 -1.39 -1.32
C VAL A 213 -18.47 -1.13 -2.38
N SER A 214 -19.77 -1.27 -2.04
CA SER A 214 -20.86 -0.85 -2.92
C SER A 214 -20.85 0.66 -3.13
N ALA A 215 -20.58 1.46 -2.09
CA ALA A 215 -20.45 2.91 -2.18
C ALA A 215 -19.21 3.36 -2.98
N LEU A 216 -18.14 2.56 -3.00
CA LEU A 216 -17.02 2.75 -3.94
C LEU A 216 -17.41 2.47 -5.41
N GLY A 217 -18.53 1.80 -5.64
CA GLY A 217 -18.99 1.39 -6.96
C GLY A 217 -18.43 0.05 -7.43
N LEU A 218 -18.10 -0.84 -6.48
CA LEU A 218 -17.64 -2.20 -6.78
C LEU A 218 -18.81 -3.19 -6.84
N GLU A 219 -18.68 -4.18 -7.69
CA GLU A 219 -19.63 -5.27 -7.91
C GLU A 219 -18.97 -6.65 -7.77
N ASN A 220 -19.75 -7.69 -7.49
CA ASN A 220 -19.23 -9.06 -7.41
C ASN A 220 -18.64 -9.62 -8.70
N LYS A 221 -18.84 -8.96 -9.85
CA LYS A 221 -18.28 -9.34 -11.16
C LYS A 221 -16.90 -8.73 -11.43
N ASP A 222 -16.51 -7.70 -10.68
CA ASP A 222 -15.29 -6.95 -10.94
C ASP A 222 -14.05 -7.82 -10.68
N ASP A 223 -13.00 -7.58 -11.46
CA ASP A 223 -11.64 -8.08 -11.24
C ASP A 223 -10.84 -6.97 -10.57
N LEU A 224 -10.37 -7.21 -9.34
CA LEU A 224 -9.78 -6.16 -8.51
C LEU A 224 -8.25 -6.22 -8.54
N VAL A 225 -7.61 -5.09 -8.81
CA VAL A 225 -6.16 -4.93 -8.69
C VAL A 225 -5.84 -3.88 -7.65
N VAL A 226 -5.22 -4.28 -6.55
CA VAL A 226 -4.92 -3.42 -5.41
C VAL A 226 -3.45 -3.03 -5.42
N TYR A 227 -3.13 -1.76 -5.23
CA TYR A 227 -1.76 -1.29 -5.06
C TYR A 227 -1.65 -0.32 -3.89
N ASP A 228 -0.42 0.04 -3.51
CA ASP A 228 -0.16 1.14 -2.59
C ASP A 228 1.09 1.92 -3.02
N GLY A 229 1.26 3.09 -2.41
CA GLY A 229 2.37 4.02 -2.68
C GLY A 229 3.72 3.62 -2.07
N LYS A 230 3.84 2.49 -1.35
CA LYS A 230 5.13 1.95 -0.87
C LYS A 230 5.63 0.78 -1.72
N GLY A 231 4.79 0.23 -2.58
CA GLY A 231 5.08 -0.93 -3.43
C GLY A 231 4.29 -2.14 -2.99
N LEU A 232 4.59 -2.66 -1.80
CA LEU A 232 3.79 -3.72 -1.16
C LEU A 232 3.80 -3.55 0.36
N PHE A 233 2.74 -2.93 0.89
CA PHE A 233 2.55 -2.66 2.31
C PHE A 233 1.10 -2.89 2.73
N SER A 234 0.21 -1.93 2.44
CA SER A 234 -1.20 -1.98 2.82
C SER A 234 -2.09 -2.62 1.75
N ALA A 235 -1.63 -2.73 0.50
CA ALA A 235 -2.38 -3.40 -0.56
C ALA A 235 -2.71 -4.86 -0.23
N ALA A 236 -1.77 -5.58 0.43
CA ALA A 236 -1.98 -6.95 0.86
C ALA A 236 -3.13 -7.07 1.88
N ARG A 237 -3.36 -6.05 2.72
CA ARG A 237 -4.47 -6.02 3.68
C ARG A 237 -5.81 -6.02 2.95
N VAL A 238 -5.96 -5.14 1.96
CA VAL A 238 -7.21 -5.04 1.19
C VAL A 238 -7.44 -6.29 0.35
N TRP A 239 -6.39 -6.86 -0.27
CA TRP A 239 -6.47 -8.18 -0.91
C TRP A 239 -7.02 -9.25 0.05
N TRP A 240 -6.48 -9.33 1.26
CA TRP A 240 -6.95 -10.28 2.27
C TRP A 240 -8.40 -10.00 2.69
N MET A 241 -8.80 -8.74 2.87
CA MET A 241 -10.18 -8.37 3.22
C MET A 241 -11.19 -8.87 2.18
N PHE A 242 -10.92 -8.67 0.89
CA PHE A 242 -11.81 -9.17 -0.17
C PHE A 242 -11.93 -10.69 -0.14
N ARG A 243 -10.83 -11.42 0.09
CA ARG A 243 -10.85 -12.87 0.24
C ARG A 243 -11.62 -13.33 1.48
N VAL A 244 -11.44 -12.65 2.60
CA VAL A 244 -12.22 -12.89 3.83
C VAL A 244 -13.71 -12.74 3.56
N PHE A 245 -14.12 -11.82 2.71
CA PHE A 245 -15.51 -11.64 2.30
C PHE A 245 -15.90 -12.42 1.04
N GLY A 246 -15.09 -13.41 0.62
CA GLY A 246 -15.43 -14.38 -0.40
C GLY A 246 -15.26 -13.92 -1.85
N HIS A 247 -14.47 -12.86 -2.07
CA HIS A 247 -14.12 -12.37 -3.40
C HIS A 247 -12.67 -12.71 -3.74
N ASP A 248 -12.47 -13.81 -4.48
CA ASP A 248 -11.13 -14.31 -4.84
C ASP A 248 -10.55 -13.70 -6.12
N ARG A 249 -11.34 -12.96 -6.91
CA ARG A 249 -10.86 -12.26 -8.12
C ARG A 249 -10.20 -10.92 -7.76
N VAL A 250 -9.19 -11.01 -6.91
CA VAL A 250 -8.44 -9.89 -6.37
C VAL A 250 -6.95 -10.20 -6.38
N TRP A 251 -6.16 -9.27 -6.89
CA TRP A 251 -4.71 -9.37 -7.01
C TRP A 251 -4.04 -8.12 -6.46
N VAL A 252 -2.82 -8.27 -5.97
CA VAL A 252 -1.97 -7.13 -5.64
C VAL A 252 -1.11 -6.76 -6.86
N LEU A 253 -0.94 -5.48 -7.14
CA LEU A 253 -0.02 -5.00 -8.17
C LEU A 253 1.42 -5.17 -7.69
N ASP A 254 2.17 -6.07 -8.32
CA ASP A 254 3.50 -6.45 -7.88
C ASP A 254 4.50 -5.28 -8.04
N GLY A 255 5.00 -4.76 -6.91
CA GLY A 255 5.84 -3.55 -6.85
C GLY A 255 5.07 -2.23 -6.80
N GLY A 256 3.74 -2.27 -6.84
CA GLY A 256 2.83 -1.15 -6.62
C GLY A 256 3.12 0.10 -7.47
N LEU A 257 2.77 1.26 -6.92
CA LEU A 257 2.96 2.55 -7.61
C LEU A 257 4.44 2.88 -7.90
N PRO A 258 5.42 2.55 -7.02
CA PRO A 258 6.83 2.73 -7.33
C PRO A 258 7.26 2.02 -8.62
N ARG A 259 6.91 0.74 -8.79
CA ARG A 259 7.27 -0.02 -9.99
C ARG A 259 6.49 0.44 -11.22
N TRP A 260 5.23 0.84 -11.07
CA TRP A 260 4.43 1.44 -12.15
C TRP A 260 5.14 2.66 -12.74
N ARG A 261 5.57 3.60 -11.88
CA ARG A 261 6.31 4.81 -12.29
C ARG A 261 7.68 4.47 -12.89
N ALA A 262 8.41 3.54 -12.28
CA ALA A 262 9.71 3.11 -12.79
C ALA A 262 9.63 2.47 -14.19
N SER A 263 8.48 1.90 -14.54
CA SER A 263 8.20 1.32 -15.86
C SER A 263 7.78 2.36 -16.91
N GLY A 264 7.72 3.63 -16.53
CA GLY A 264 7.37 4.74 -17.43
C GLY A 264 5.89 4.87 -17.75
N TYR A 265 5.02 4.21 -16.97
CA TYR A 265 3.57 4.29 -17.17
C TYR A 265 2.97 5.57 -16.59
N ASP A 266 1.98 6.09 -17.31
CA ASP A 266 1.31 7.33 -16.96
C ASP A 266 0.55 7.22 -15.64
N VAL A 267 0.47 8.35 -14.94
CA VAL A 267 -0.37 8.53 -13.75
C VAL A 267 -1.37 9.63 -14.00
N GLU A 268 -2.57 9.50 -13.44
CA GLU A 268 -3.55 10.58 -13.43
C GLU A 268 -3.24 11.56 -12.30
N SER A 269 -3.24 12.85 -12.65
CA SER A 269 -3.12 13.95 -11.68
C SER A 269 -4.47 14.63 -11.51
N SER A 270 -4.82 15.03 -10.30
CA SER A 270 -6.13 15.59 -9.93
C SER A 270 -7.24 14.55 -10.00
N ALA A 271 -7.33 13.72 -8.97
CA ALA A 271 -8.45 12.79 -8.80
C ALA A 271 -9.79 13.49 -9.01
N SER A 272 -10.68 12.84 -9.76
CA SER A 272 -11.99 13.40 -10.04
C SER A 272 -12.76 13.66 -8.74
N SER A 273 -13.59 14.70 -8.72
CA SER A 273 -14.47 14.96 -7.57
C SER A 273 -15.34 13.75 -7.25
N ASP A 274 -15.73 12.98 -8.26
CA ASP A 274 -16.47 11.71 -8.11
C ASP A 274 -15.68 10.65 -7.32
N ALA A 275 -14.41 10.42 -7.66
CA ALA A 275 -13.59 9.41 -6.97
C ALA A 275 -13.36 9.77 -5.49
N ILE A 276 -13.18 11.05 -5.18
CA ILE A 276 -13.04 11.53 -3.79
C ILE A 276 -14.37 11.39 -3.03
N LEU A 277 -15.49 11.71 -3.67
CA LEU A 277 -16.82 11.53 -3.08
C LEU A 277 -17.11 10.05 -2.79
N LYS A 278 -16.73 9.14 -3.69
CA LYS A 278 -16.85 7.69 -3.49
C LYS A 278 -16.05 7.20 -2.30
N ALA A 279 -14.79 7.62 -2.18
CA ALA A 279 -13.94 7.27 -1.03
C ALA A 279 -14.55 7.73 0.29
N SER A 280 -15.01 8.99 0.37
CA SER A 280 -15.70 9.49 1.57
C SER A 280 -17.02 8.76 1.84
N ALA A 281 -17.81 8.49 0.80
CA ALA A 281 -19.07 7.75 0.93
C ALA A 281 -18.86 6.32 1.45
N ALA A 282 -17.76 5.67 1.07
CA ALA A 282 -17.41 4.34 1.56
C ALA A 282 -17.12 4.34 3.07
N SER A 283 -16.27 5.26 3.54
CA SER A 283 -15.99 5.41 4.97
C SER A 283 -17.23 5.83 5.77
N GLU A 284 -18.11 6.66 5.19
CA GLU A 284 -19.41 6.99 5.80
C GLU A 284 -20.38 5.80 5.86
N ALA A 285 -20.35 4.90 4.88
CA ALA A 285 -21.23 3.74 4.84
C ALA A 285 -20.96 2.81 6.03
N ILE A 286 -19.70 2.60 6.39
CA ILE A 286 -19.29 1.88 7.61
C ILE A 286 -19.97 2.46 8.85
N GLU A 287 -19.83 3.77 9.04
CA GLU A 287 -20.40 4.50 10.18
C GLU A 287 -21.93 4.41 10.22
N LYS A 288 -22.59 4.50 9.06
CA LYS A 288 -24.04 4.38 8.94
C LYS A 288 -24.51 2.98 9.35
N VAL A 289 -23.85 1.92 8.88
CA VAL A 289 -24.20 0.54 9.27
C VAL A 289 -24.09 0.35 10.77
N TYR A 290 -22.97 0.75 11.40
CA TYR A 290 -22.81 0.59 12.85
C TYR A 290 -23.77 1.45 13.69
N LYS A 291 -24.34 2.52 13.11
CA LYS A 291 -25.40 3.32 13.74
C LYS A 291 -26.81 2.80 13.46
N GLY A 292 -26.95 1.67 12.75
CA GLY A 292 -28.24 1.12 12.32
C GLY A 292 -28.97 2.01 11.32
N GLN A 293 -28.23 2.83 10.56
CA GLN A 293 -28.79 3.73 9.55
C GLN A 293 -28.85 3.05 8.19
N THR A 294 -29.82 3.46 7.38
CA THR A 294 -29.97 2.97 6.01
C THR A 294 -28.78 3.41 5.15
N VAL A 295 -28.22 2.46 4.41
CA VAL A 295 -27.17 2.70 3.41
C VAL A 295 -27.74 2.65 1.99
N GLY A 296 -26.94 3.05 1.01
CA GLY A 296 -27.30 2.97 -0.40
C GLY A 296 -27.54 1.52 -0.88
N PRO A 297 -27.93 1.34 -2.15
CA PRO A 297 -28.10 0.01 -2.73
C PRO A 297 -26.81 -0.80 -2.62
N LEU A 298 -26.94 -2.06 -2.22
CA LEU A 298 -25.82 -3.00 -2.18
C LEU A 298 -25.63 -3.60 -3.57
N THR A 299 -24.45 -3.38 -4.14
CA THR A 299 -24.00 -3.94 -5.41
C THR A 299 -22.99 -5.07 -5.22
N PHE A 300 -22.57 -5.28 -3.97
CA PHE A 300 -21.61 -6.28 -3.57
C PHE A 300 -22.18 -7.16 -2.45
N GLU A 301 -22.24 -8.47 -2.71
CA GLU A 301 -22.63 -9.53 -1.79
C GLU A 301 -21.37 -10.16 -1.16
N THR A 302 -21.36 -10.34 0.15
CA THR A 302 -20.26 -10.97 0.87
C THR A 302 -20.54 -12.44 1.14
N LYS A 303 -19.48 -13.25 1.16
CA LYS A 303 -19.50 -14.63 1.65
C LYS A 303 -18.35 -14.82 2.62
N PHE A 304 -18.59 -14.50 3.89
CA PHE A 304 -17.54 -14.52 4.90
C PHE A 304 -16.85 -15.87 5.06
N GLN A 305 -15.52 -15.82 5.15
CA GLN A 305 -14.59 -16.92 5.29
C GLN A 305 -13.96 -16.87 6.69
N PRO A 306 -14.66 -17.33 7.73
CA PRO A 306 -14.21 -17.19 9.13
C PRO A 306 -12.87 -17.89 9.41
N HIS A 307 -12.50 -18.89 8.60
CA HIS A 307 -11.22 -19.59 8.74
C HIS A 307 -9.99 -18.72 8.40
N LEU A 308 -10.17 -17.58 7.71
CA LEU A 308 -9.10 -16.63 7.36
C LEU A 308 -8.87 -15.55 8.43
N VAL A 309 -9.70 -15.50 9.47
CA VAL A 309 -9.65 -14.48 10.52
C VAL A 309 -9.49 -15.16 11.87
N TRP A 310 -8.47 -14.79 12.62
CA TRP A 310 -8.28 -15.23 14.00
C TRP A 310 -8.51 -14.09 14.99
N ASN A 311 -9.08 -14.44 16.13
CA ASN A 311 -9.24 -13.56 17.29
C ASN A 311 -8.26 -13.92 18.42
N LEU A 312 -8.27 -13.11 19.48
CA LEU A 312 -7.40 -13.27 20.66
C LEU A 312 -7.55 -14.64 21.34
N ASP A 313 -8.76 -15.16 21.47
CA ASP A 313 -9.01 -16.44 22.15
C ASP A 313 -8.44 -17.63 21.37
N GLN A 314 -8.51 -17.58 20.03
CA GLN A 314 -7.88 -18.59 19.17
C GLN A 314 -6.35 -18.56 19.31
N VAL A 315 -5.76 -17.37 19.45
CA VAL A 315 -4.30 -17.25 19.70
C VAL A 315 -3.95 -17.80 21.08
N LYS A 316 -4.70 -17.44 22.13
CA LYS A 316 -4.50 -17.98 23.49
C LYS A 316 -4.52 -19.52 23.48
N LYS A 317 -5.53 -20.11 22.83
CA LYS A 317 -5.65 -21.56 22.67
C LYS A 317 -4.50 -22.16 21.87
N ASN A 318 -4.03 -21.50 20.82
CA ASN A 318 -2.93 -22.02 20.01
C ASN A 318 -1.58 -22.08 20.74
N ILE A 319 -1.36 -21.23 21.77
CA ILE A 319 -0.16 -21.33 22.62
C ILE A 319 -0.12 -22.67 23.36
N GLU A 320 -1.27 -23.12 23.85
CA GLU A 320 -1.43 -24.37 24.57
C GLU A 320 -1.39 -25.57 23.61
N ASP A 321 -2.25 -25.54 22.58
CA ASP A 321 -2.48 -26.69 21.70
C ASP A 321 -1.43 -26.85 20.59
N LYS A 322 -0.73 -25.76 20.22
CA LYS A 322 0.29 -25.71 19.17
C LYS A 322 -0.18 -26.27 17.82
N THR A 323 -1.44 -25.99 17.47
CA THR A 323 -2.08 -26.50 16.24
C THR A 323 -1.62 -25.79 14.97
N HIS A 324 -1.22 -24.52 15.08
CA HIS A 324 -0.78 -23.67 13.97
C HIS A 324 0.58 -23.06 14.25
N GLN A 325 1.37 -22.92 13.20
CA GLN A 325 2.59 -22.15 13.22
C GLN A 325 2.23 -20.65 13.20
N HIS A 326 2.59 -19.93 14.26
CA HIS A 326 2.31 -18.50 14.36
C HIS A 326 3.50 -17.70 13.84
N ILE A 327 3.29 -16.86 12.83
CA ILE A 327 4.33 -16.06 12.19
C ILE A 327 4.04 -14.55 12.33
N ASP A 328 4.95 -13.81 12.94
CA ASP A 328 4.85 -12.35 13.14
C ASP A 328 5.66 -11.60 12.07
N ALA A 329 5.00 -10.66 11.40
CA ALA A 329 5.56 -9.87 10.30
C ALA A 329 6.27 -8.57 10.73
N ARG A 330 6.31 -8.26 12.03
CA ARG A 330 6.99 -7.07 12.56
C ARG A 330 8.51 -7.17 12.36
N SER A 331 9.20 -6.05 12.57
CA SER A 331 10.65 -6.05 12.58
C SER A 331 11.19 -6.90 13.74
N LYS A 332 12.33 -7.56 13.51
CA LYS A 332 12.97 -8.40 14.53
C LYS A 332 13.20 -7.68 15.86
N PRO A 333 13.66 -6.40 15.90
CA PRO A 333 13.79 -5.69 17.18
C PRO A 333 12.47 -5.48 17.94
N ARG A 334 11.33 -5.31 17.23
CA ARG A 334 10.01 -5.19 17.87
C ARG A 334 9.54 -6.53 18.44
N PHE A 335 9.75 -7.59 17.66
CA PHE A 335 9.45 -8.96 18.06
C PHE A 335 10.26 -9.40 19.29
N ASP A 336 11.57 -9.13 19.30
CA ASP A 336 12.47 -9.49 20.40
C ASP A 336 12.22 -8.67 21.67
N GLY A 337 11.49 -7.57 21.53
CA GLY A 337 11.24 -6.62 22.61
C GLY A 337 12.39 -5.63 22.84
N ALA A 338 13.35 -5.56 21.92
CA ALA A 338 14.52 -4.68 21.98
C ALA A 338 14.19 -3.19 21.71
N VAL A 339 13.06 -2.91 21.07
CA VAL A 339 12.56 -1.54 20.85
C VAL A 339 11.11 -1.41 21.31
N PRO A 340 10.66 -0.21 21.72
CA PRO A 340 9.26 0.02 22.05
C PRO A 340 8.37 -0.13 20.81
N GLU A 341 7.12 -0.51 21.05
CA GLU A 341 6.08 -0.45 20.03
C GLU A 341 5.74 1.02 19.69
N PRO A 342 5.39 1.33 18.42
CA PRO A 342 5.04 2.70 18.03
C PRO A 342 3.85 3.29 18.80
N ARG A 343 2.95 2.43 19.28
CA ARG A 343 1.77 2.81 20.06
C ARG A 343 2.11 2.83 21.55
N LYS A 344 1.86 3.98 22.19
CA LYS A 344 2.08 4.16 23.63
C LYS A 344 1.25 3.17 24.44
N GLY A 345 1.86 2.58 25.47
CA GLY A 345 1.18 1.68 26.41
C GLY A 345 1.08 0.22 25.95
N ILE A 346 1.59 -0.11 24.76
CA ILE A 346 1.69 -1.49 24.29
C ILE A 346 3.00 -2.09 24.77
N ARG A 347 2.95 -3.29 25.38
CA ARG A 347 4.15 -4.01 25.83
C ARG A 347 5.01 -4.41 24.62
N SER A 348 6.32 -4.43 24.77
CA SER A 348 7.25 -4.98 23.77
C SER A 348 7.33 -6.51 23.86
N GLY A 349 7.83 -7.17 22.82
CA GLY A 349 7.96 -8.63 22.76
C GLY A 349 7.05 -9.27 21.71
N HIS A 350 6.77 -10.56 21.88
CA HIS A 350 5.96 -11.36 20.95
C HIS A 350 5.09 -12.40 21.66
N VAL A 351 4.20 -13.01 20.88
CA VAL A 351 3.30 -14.08 21.33
C VAL A 351 4.15 -15.34 21.57
N PRO A 352 4.04 -16.01 22.72
CA PRO A 352 4.85 -17.19 23.01
C PRO A 352 4.82 -18.25 21.91
N GLY A 353 6.01 -18.74 21.53
CA GLY A 353 6.17 -19.76 20.50
C GLY A 353 5.98 -19.29 19.06
N SER A 354 5.66 -18.02 18.81
CA SER A 354 5.62 -17.46 17.46
C SER A 354 7.04 -17.35 16.84
N LYS A 355 7.10 -17.27 15.51
CA LYS A 355 8.32 -17.05 14.72
C LYS A 355 8.29 -15.68 14.06
N CYS A 356 9.46 -15.08 13.83
CA CYS A 356 9.55 -13.76 13.23
C CYS A 356 10.03 -13.85 11.78
N ILE A 357 9.18 -13.44 10.83
CA ILE A 357 9.58 -13.19 9.45
C ILE A 357 9.18 -11.75 9.13
N PRO A 358 10.09 -10.77 9.28
CA PRO A 358 9.78 -9.39 8.96
C PRO A 358 9.30 -9.27 7.51
N PHE A 359 8.16 -8.60 7.29
CA PHE A 359 7.48 -8.58 5.98
C PHE A 359 8.40 -8.17 4.81
N GLY A 360 9.36 -7.28 5.06
CA GLY A 360 10.31 -6.83 4.03
C GLY A 360 11.21 -7.95 3.49
N GLN A 361 11.36 -9.06 4.21
CA GLN A 361 12.08 -10.24 3.72
C GLN A 361 11.29 -11.04 2.68
N MET A 362 10.01 -10.72 2.47
CA MET A 362 9.16 -11.30 1.43
C MET A 362 9.30 -10.58 0.09
N LEU A 363 10.03 -9.47 0.06
CA LEU A 363 10.11 -8.55 -1.07
C LEU A 363 11.54 -8.46 -1.61
N ASP A 364 11.67 -8.24 -2.92
CA ASP A 364 12.94 -7.89 -3.55
C ASP A 364 13.22 -6.37 -3.44
N SER A 365 14.34 -5.91 -4.00
CA SER A 365 14.71 -4.49 -4.03
C SER A 365 13.77 -3.61 -4.87
N SER A 366 12.92 -4.23 -5.70
CA SER A 366 11.93 -3.56 -6.54
C SER A 366 10.55 -3.54 -5.88
N TYR A 367 10.47 -3.88 -4.59
CA TYR A 367 9.25 -4.01 -3.80
C TYR A 367 8.30 -5.11 -4.31
N THR A 368 8.81 -6.05 -5.09
CA THR A 368 8.02 -7.15 -5.64
C THR A 368 8.09 -8.38 -4.78
N LEU A 369 7.00 -9.14 -4.73
CA LEU A 369 6.92 -10.37 -3.98
C LEU A 369 7.94 -11.36 -4.55
N LEU A 370 8.75 -11.95 -3.66
CA LEU A 370 9.80 -12.88 -4.09
C LEU A 370 9.23 -14.07 -4.89
N PRO A 371 10.04 -14.68 -5.77
CA PRO A 371 9.66 -15.91 -6.46
C PRO A 371 9.44 -17.08 -5.49
N THR A 372 8.64 -18.07 -5.88
CA THR A 372 8.24 -19.24 -5.07
C THR A 372 9.42 -19.97 -4.40
N ASN A 373 10.53 -20.16 -5.09
CA ASN A 373 11.72 -20.83 -4.53
C ASN A 373 12.36 -20.03 -3.40
N GLU A 374 12.43 -18.71 -3.52
CA GLU A 374 13.00 -17.84 -2.49
C GLU A 374 12.05 -17.68 -1.31
N LEU A 375 10.75 -17.48 -1.56
CA LEU A 375 9.72 -17.46 -0.50
C LEU A 375 9.76 -18.75 0.33
N LYS A 376 9.78 -19.91 -0.33
CA LYS A 376 9.86 -21.21 0.34
C LYS A 376 11.08 -21.29 1.25
N LYS A 377 12.25 -20.86 0.75
CA LYS A 377 13.49 -20.82 1.54
C LYS A 377 13.35 -19.92 2.78
N ARG A 378 12.71 -18.75 2.68
CA ARG A 378 12.51 -17.83 3.82
C ARG A 378 11.71 -18.50 4.94
N PHE A 379 10.62 -19.19 4.59
CA PHE A 379 9.80 -19.92 5.56
C PHE A 379 10.54 -21.11 6.17
N GLU A 380 11.22 -21.92 5.34
CA GLU A 380 11.99 -23.08 5.82
C GLU A 380 13.12 -22.70 6.77
N GLN A 381 13.77 -21.56 6.56
CA GLN A 381 14.83 -21.04 7.44
C GLN A 381 14.35 -20.77 8.87
N GLU A 382 13.08 -20.39 9.03
CA GLU A 382 12.44 -20.18 10.34
C GLU A 382 11.71 -21.44 10.86
N GLY A 383 11.88 -22.58 10.18
CA GLY A 383 11.25 -23.85 10.52
C GLY A 383 9.76 -23.91 10.21
N ILE A 384 9.27 -23.08 9.29
CA ILE A 384 7.86 -23.06 8.87
C ILE A 384 7.64 -24.09 7.76
N SER A 385 6.80 -25.10 8.03
CA SER A 385 6.35 -26.11 7.07
C SER A 385 5.08 -25.66 6.34
N LEU A 386 5.00 -25.93 5.04
CA LEU A 386 3.79 -25.68 4.25
C LEU A 386 2.69 -26.73 4.48
N ASP A 387 3.06 -27.90 5.00
CA ASP A 387 2.13 -29.00 5.29
C ASP A 387 1.37 -28.79 6.61
N SER A 388 1.86 -27.86 7.45
CA SER A 388 1.26 -27.54 8.74
C SER A 388 0.38 -26.29 8.65
N PRO A 389 -0.72 -26.20 9.41
CA PRO A 389 -1.52 -24.99 9.50
C PRO A 389 -0.69 -23.79 9.96
N ALA A 390 -1.05 -22.58 9.51
CA ALA A 390 -0.33 -21.36 9.82
C ALA A 390 -1.29 -20.22 10.11
N VAL A 391 -0.88 -19.34 11.03
CA VAL A 391 -1.51 -18.06 11.32
C VAL A 391 -0.44 -16.98 11.23
N THR A 392 -0.83 -15.81 10.70
CA THR A 392 0.06 -14.64 10.60
C THR A 392 -0.43 -13.52 11.49
N SER A 393 0.48 -12.74 12.05
CA SER A 393 0.17 -11.52 12.80
C SER A 393 1.21 -10.44 12.51
N CYS A 394 0.96 -9.23 12.99
CA CYS A 394 1.99 -8.19 13.03
C CYS A 394 1.70 -7.21 14.17
N GLY A 395 1.84 -5.90 13.92
CA GLY A 395 1.39 -4.88 14.87
C GLY A 395 -0.12 -4.75 14.93
N THR A 396 -0.79 -4.75 13.78
CA THR A 396 -2.18 -4.26 13.63
C THR A 396 -2.96 -4.99 12.52
N GLY A 397 -2.55 -6.21 12.15
CA GLY A 397 -3.22 -7.00 11.11
C GLY A 397 -2.93 -6.59 9.66
N VAL A 398 -2.16 -5.53 9.41
CA VAL A 398 -1.87 -5.03 8.04
C VAL A 398 -0.75 -5.82 7.37
N THR A 399 0.50 -5.70 7.85
CA THR A 399 1.66 -6.36 7.23
C THR A 399 1.66 -7.89 7.39
N ALA A 400 0.83 -8.43 8.29
CA ALA A 400 0.58 -9.87 8.40
C ALA A 400 0.06 -10.44 7.08
N CYS A 401 -0.77 -9.67 6.37
CA CYS A 401 -1.33 -10.07 5.09
C CYS A 401 -0.26 -10.25 3.99
N ILE A 402 0.93 -9.65 4.13
CA ILE A 402 2.05 -9.88 3.19
C ILE A 402 2.62 -11.29 3.36
N LEU A 403 2.70 -11.79 4.61
CA LEU A 403 3.08 -13.18 4.86
C LEU A 403 2.01 -14.15 4.33
N ALA A 404 0.73 -13.84 4.56
CA ALA A 404 -0.39 -14.63 4.01
C ALA A 404 -0.38 -14.64 2.47
N LEU A 405 -0.09 -13.50 1.82
CA LEU A 405 0.08 -13.37 0.37
C LEU A 405 1.22 -14.26 -0.14
N GLY A 406 2.37 -14.23 0.53
CA GLY A 406 3.52 -15.08 0.21
C GLY A 406 3.20 -16.57 0.34
N LEU A 407 2.52 -16.98 1.43
CA LEU A 407 2.09 -18.37 1.62
C LEU A 407 1.04 -18.81 0.58
N HIS A 408 0.14 -17.90 0.19
CA HIS A 408 -0.83 -18.15 -0.89
C HIS A 408 -0.14 -18.47 -2.21
N ARG A 409 0.90 -17.69 -2.58
CA ARG A 409 1.75 -17.98 -3.76
C ARG A 409 2.47 -19.34 -3.67
N LEU A 410 2.71 -19.85 -2.47
CA LEU A 410 3.27 -21.19 -2.24
C LEU A 410 2.20 -22.31 -2.26
N GLY A 411 0.96 -21.98 -2.56
CA GLY A 411 -0.17 -22.92 -2.60
C GLY A 411 -0.90 -23.08 -1.26
N LYS A 412 -0.53 -22.31 -0.23
CA LYS A 412 -1.20 -22.33 1.07
C LYS A 412 -2.20 -21.18 1.18
N SER A 413 -3.41 -21.40 0.68
CA SER A 413 -4.46 -20.36 0.59
C SER A 413 -5.31 -20.20 1.86
N ASP A 414 -5.15 -21.10 2.84
CA ASP A 414 -5.96 -21.22 4.06
C ASP A 414 -5.31 -20.56 5.30
N VAL A 415 -4.42 -19.58 5.08
CA VAL A 415 -3.68 -18.92 6.16
C VAL A 415 -4.53 -17.85 6.82
N ALA A 416 -4.76 -18.01 8.12
CA ALA A 416 -5.45 -17.01 8.92
C ALA A 416 -4.58 -15.80 9.24
N VAL A 417 -5.22 -14.64 9.41
CA VAL A 417 -4.60 -13.45 9.99
C VAL A 417 -5.21 -13.23 11.38
N TYR A 418 -4.36 -13.17 12.40
CA TYR A 418 -4.75 -12.66 13.71
C TYR A 418 -4.92 -11.14 13.62
N ASP A 419 -6.17 -10.70 13.52
CA ASP A 419 -6.51 -9.35 13.11
C ASP A 419 -6.12 -8.28 14.14
N GLY A 420 -6.52 -8.50 15.40
CA GLY A 420 -6.13 -7.63 16.52
C GLY A 420 -4.61 -7.54 16.72
N SER A 421 -3.88 -8.59 16.32
CA SER A 421 -2.43 -8.61 16.24
C SER A 421 -1.75 -8.17 17.55
N TRP A 422 -0.49 -7.73 17.50
CA TRP A 422 0.24 -7.33 18.69
C TRP A 422 -0.38 -6.16 19.45
N THR A 423 -1.10 -5.26 18.78
CA THR A 423 -1.76 -4.14 19.47
C THR A 423 -2.84 -4.62 20.42
N GLU A 424 -3.63 -5.63 20.03
CA GLU A 424 -4.59 -6.26 20.94
C GLU A 424 -3.88 -7.11 22.00
N TRP A 425 -2.98 -7.99 21.59
CA TRP A 425 -2.28 -8.90 22.48
C TRP A 425 -1.44 -8.18 23.54
N GLY A 426 -0.58 -7.26 23.11
CA GLY A 426 0.35 -6.52 23.95
C GLY A 426 -0.34 -5.52 24.88
N ALA A 427 -1.57 -5.11 24.60
CA ALA A 427 -2.37 -4.24 25.46
C ALA A 427 -3.01 -4.95 26.66
N GLN A 428 -3.26 -6.27 26.56
CA GLN A 428 -3.89 -7.03 27.64
C GLN A 428 -2.88 -7.42 28.72
N ALA A 429 -3.21 -7.28 30.00
CA ALA A 429 -2.26 -7.60 31.08
C ALA A 429 -2.14 -9.11 31.35
N ASP A 430 -3.17 -9.88 31.00
CA ASP A 430 -3.31 -11.33 31.25
C ASP A 430 -2.78 -12.19 30.10
N THR A 431 -2.36 -11.60 28.97
CA THR A 431 -1.73 -12.33 27.88
C THR A 431 -0.22 -12.51 28.15
N PRO A 432 0.32 -13.74 27.99
CA PRO A 432 1.74 -13.99 28.16
C PRO A 432 2.57 -13.35 27.04
N VAL A 433 3.80 -12.96 27.36
CA VAL A 433 4.72 -12.29 26.43
C VAL A 433 6.09 -12.95 26.53
N GLU A 434 6.66 -13.27 25.38
CA GLU A 434 8.06 -13.68 25.25
C GLU A 434 8.90 -12.51 24.73
N ILE A 435 10.17 -12.50 25.15
CA ILE A 435 11.24 -11.61 24.69
C ILE A 435 12.45 -12.49 24.35
N SER A 436 13.32 -12.06 23.44
CA SER A 436 14.46 -12.87 22.96
C SER A 436 15.76 -12.10 22.92
#